data_AF-A0A3C0G8A4-F1
#
_entry.id   AF-A0A3C0G8A4-F1
#
_cell.length_a   1.000
_cell.length_b   1.000
_cell.length_c   1.000
_cell.angle_alpha   90.00
_cell.angle_beta   90.00
_cell.angle_gamma   90.00
#
_symmetry.space_group_name_H-M   'P 1'
#
loop_
_entity.id
_entity.type
_entity.pdbx_description
1 polymer ?
#
loop_
_entity_poly.entity_id
_entity_poly.type
_entity_poly.pdbx_seq_one_letter_code
_entity_poly.pdbx_strand_id
1 'polypeptide(L)'
;GKEKTFKTKNSAKGIGENQLNELYNCMDVYCHPFTSGGQELPIQEAKAAGLITLVTEYSCGTDSCYEHQGGIPLSWNEYREPQTQFVKASTCPYDIASKLQKVYHMDETDKYILINNGINHVKKNFSVDSIVRKLKKILFSLKKPKPKEEEKKEGGPVDFEDILDKNPEDRILIVMPESAGDVFMTTSLLPSIKKNYPDKDLYFATKKEYLPILEGNKYIHKALE
;
A
#
# COMPACT_ATOMS: atom_id res chain seq x y z
N GLY A 1 -13.11 -35.93 14.30
CA GLY A 1 -14.56 -35.82 14.09
C GLY A 1 -15.16 -37.20 14.20
N LYS A 2 -16.43 -37.33 14.58
CA LYS A 2 -17.14 -38.63 14.54
C LYS A 2 -17.53 -38.97 13.09
N GLU A 3 -17.59 -40.27 12.79
CA GLU A 3 -17.95 -40.78 11.46
C GLU A 3 -19.20 -40.11 10.89
N LYS A 4 -19.14 -39.77 9.59
CA LYS A 4 -20.21 -39.14 8.80
C LYS A 4 -20.60 -37.71 9.19
N THR A 5 -19.67 -36.92 9.75
CA THR A 5 -19.86 -35.47 9.91
C THR A 5 -18.84 -34.69 9.07
N PHE A 6 -19.32 -33.82 8.18
CA PHE A 6 -18.48 -32.89 7.43
C PHE A 6 -18.40 -31.57 8.20
N LYS A 7 -17.22 -31.21 8.72
CA LYS A 7 -17.00 -29.86 9.24
C LYS A 7 -16.70 -28.96 8.05
N THR A 8 -17.69 -28.17 7.62
CA THR A 8 -17.46 -27.06 6.70
C THR A 8 -16.42 -26.13 7.32
N LYS A 9 -15.35 -25.79 6.58
CA LYS A 9 -14.36 -24.83 7.07
C LYS A 9 -15.06 -23.51 7.34
N ASN A 10 -14.97 -23.03 8.58
CA ASN A 10 -15.36 -21.68 8.94
C ASN A 10 -14.10 -20.79 8.95
N SER A 11 -14.28 -19.48 9.03
CA SER A 11 -13.20 -18.50 9.16
C SER A 11 -12.30 -18.72 10.39
N ALA A 12 -12.65 -19.63 11.31
CA ALA A 12 -11.86 -19.96 12.48
C ALA A 12 -10.75 -21.01 12.23
N LYS A 13 -10.79 -21.77 11.12
CA LYS A 13 -9.73 -22.73 10.79
C LYS A 13 -9.44 -22.80 9.30
N GLY A 14 -8.31 -22.19 8.90
CA GLY A 14 -7.81 -22.18 7.53
C GLY A 14 -7.37 -23.56 6.99
N ILE A 15 -6.81 -23.53 5.80
CA ILE A 15 -6.07 -24.65 5.18
C ILE A 15 -4.63 -24.66 5.71
N GLY A 16 -4.10 -25.86 5.92
CA GLY A 16 -2.67 -26.02 6.17
C GLY A 16 -1.89 -25.93 4.85
N GLU A 17 -0.57 -25.76 4.94
CA GLU A 17 0.32 -25.62 3.77
C GLU A 17 0.18 -26.78 2.77
N ASN A 18 0.15 -28.02 3.25
CA ASN A 18 -0.02 -29.19 2.36
C ASN A 18 -1.35 -29.12 1.58
N GLN A 19 -2.44 -28.68 2.23
CA GLN A 19 -3.74 -28.56 1.58
C GLN A 19 -3.79 -27.38 0.60
N LEU A 20 -3.08 -26.29 0.91
CA LEU A 20 -2.92 -25.15 0.01
C LEU A 20 -2.10 -25.54 -1.23
N ASN A 21 -1.04 -26.33 -1.06
CA ASN A 21 -0.27 -26.87 -2.17
C ASN A 21 -1.12 -27.78 -3.06
N GLU A 22 -1.98 -28.64 -2.49
CA GLU A 22 -2.94 -29.44 -3.25
C GLU A 22 -3.92 -28.56 -4.04
N LEU A 23 -4.40 -27.47 -3.43
CA LEU A 23 -5.31 -26.52 -4.08
C LEU A 23 -4.65 -25.81 -5.27
N TYR A 24 -3.40 -25.37 -5.16
CA TYR A 24 -2.70 -24.78 -6.29
C TYR A 24 -2.46 -25.79 -7.42
N ASN A 25 -2.14 -27.04 -7.10
CA ASN A 25 -1.91 -28.09 -8.09
C ASN A 25 -3.19 -28.57 -8.81
N CYS A 26 -4.39 -28.18 -8.34
CA CYS A 26 -5.64 -28.53 -9.00
C CYS A 26 -6.17 -27.41 -9.92
N MET A 27 -5.46 -26.29 -10.04
CA MET A 27 -5.87 -25.13 -10.83
C MET A 27 -5.06 -25.07 -12.13
N ASP A 28 -5.69 -24.59 -13.20
CA ASP A 28 -5.01 -24.18 -14.43
C ASP A 28 -4.77 -22.65 -14.47
N VAL A 29 -5.57 -21.90 -13.72
CA VAL A 29 -5.58 -20.44 -13.69
C VAL A 29 -5.91 -19.94 -12.29
N TYR A 30 -5.22 -18.90 -11.84
CA TYR A 30 -5.51 -18.21 -10.58
C TYR A 30 -6.04 -16.81 -10.87
N CYS A 31 -7.33 -16.58 -10.59
CA CYS A 31 -7.98 -15.29 -10.80
C CYS A 31 -8.11 -14.54 -9.48
N HIS A 32 -7.56 -13.33 -9.42
CA HIS A 32 -7.46 -12.50 -8.23
C HIS A 32 -8.07 -11.11 -8.49
N PRO A 33 -9.41 -10.98 -8.56
CA PRO A 33 -10.07 -9.69 -8.59
C PRO A 33 -10.08 -9.09 -7.18
N PHE A 34 -9.58 -7.88 -7.02
CA PHE A 34 -9.52 -7.19 -5.72
C PHE A 34 -9.80 -5.69 -5.88
N THR A 35 -10.10 -5.03 -4.75
CA THR A 35 -10.45 -3.60 -4.74
C THR A 35 -9.30 -2.69 -4.32
N SER A 36 -8.46 -3.17 -3.43
CA SER A 36 -7.19 -2.57 -3.03
C SER A 36 -6.40 -3.64 -2.30
N GLY A 37 -5.09 -3.65 -2.48
CA GLY A 37 -4.25 -4.71 -1.95
C GLY A 37 -2.92 -4.18 -1.45
N GLY A 38 -2.29 -4.99 -0.59
CA GLY A 38 -0.88 -4.84 -0.23
C GLY A 38 -0.02 -5.53 -1.28
N GLN A 39 0.98 -6.32 -0.91
CA GLN A 39 1.76 -7.06 -1.92
C GLN A 39 0.98 -8.21 -2.59
N GLU A 40 -0.10 -8.70 -1.99
CA GLU A 40 -0.89 -9.85 -2.43
C GLU A 40 -0.05 -11.12 -2.71
N LEU A 41 0.51 -11.69 -1.64
CA LEU A 41 1.32 -12.91 -1.67
C LEU A 41 0.71 -14.07 -2.48
N PRO A 42 -0.62 -14.33 -2.44
CA PRO A 42 -1.22 -15.42 -3.21
C PRO A 42 -0.99 -15.35 -4.71
N ILE A 43 -0.76 -14.15 -5.28
CA ILE A 43 -0.40 -13.99 -6.70
C ILE A 43 0.98 -14.58 -6.98
N GLN A 44 1.94 -14.35 -6.07
CA GLN A 44 3.30 -14.88 -6.22
C GLN A 44 3.37 -16.37 -5.93
N GLU A 45 2.57 -16.85 -4.98
CA GLU A 45 2.39 -18.28 -4.71
C GLU A 45 1.83 -19.01 -5.94
N ALA A 46 0.78 -18.48 -6.56
CA ALA A 46 0.20 -19.03 -7.77
C ALA A 46 1.22 -19.10 -8.92
N LYS A 47 1.98 -18.03 -9.16
CA LYS A 47 3.05 -18.01 -10.17
C LYS A 47 4.16 -19.00 -9.86
N ALA A 48 4.55 -19.14 -8.59
CA ALA A 48 5.56 -20.10 -8.16
C ALA A 48 5.08 -21.55 -8.36
N ALA A 49 3.78 -21.80 -8.21
CA ALA A 49 3.12 -23.07 -8.52
C ALA A 49 2.93 -23.32 -10.03
N GLY A 50 3.34 -22.37 -10.88
CA GLY A 50 3.25 -22.51 -12.34
C GLY A 50 1.89 -22.17 -12.93
N LEU A 51 1.09 -21.35 -12.25
CA LEU A 51 -0.23 -20.92 -12.72
C LEU A 51 -0.16 -19.61 -13.49
N ILE A 52 -1.01 -19.47 -14.52
CA ILE A 52 -1.30 -18.17 -15.14
C ILE A 52 -2.18 -17.36 -14.19
N THR A 53 -1.80 -16.12 -13.92
CA THR A 53 -2.55 -15.26 -13.00
C THR A 53 -3.36 -14.20 -13.73
N LEU A 54 -4.65 -14.08 -13.42
CA LEU A 54 -5.51 -12.96 -13.83
C LEU A 54 -5.64 -12.00 -12.66
N VAL A 55 -5.20 -10.75 -12.80
CA VAL A 55 -5.06 -9.83 -11.66
C VAL A 55 -5.59 -8.45 -12.04
N THR A 56 -6.36 -7.82 -11.16
CA THR A 56 -6.81 -6.43 -11.32
C THR A 56 -5.63 -5.51 -11.57
N GLU A 57 -5.68 -4.73 -12.66
CA GLU A 57 -4.61 -3.80 -13.05
C GLU A 57 -4.62 -2.52 -12.18
N TYR A 58 -4.57 -2.68 -10.86
CA TYR A 58 -4.67 -1.61 -9.89
C TYR A 58 -3.70 -1.82 -8.74
N SER A 59 -3.11 -0.74 -8.23
CA SER A 59 -2.21 -0.76 -7.07
C SER A 59 -1.12 -1.82 -7.26
N CYS A 60 -0.86 -2.67 -6.25
CA CYS A 60 0.08 -3.79 -6.33
C CYS A 60 -0.12 -4.76 -7.49
N GLY A 61 -1.32 -4.80 -8.08
CA GLY A 61 -1.60 -5.61 -9.24
C GLY A 61 -0.72 -5.23 -10.44
N THR A 62 -0.40 -3.94 -10.61
CA THR A 62 0.46 -3.47 -11.71
C THR A 62 1.88 -4.01 -11.65
N ASP A 63 2.33 -4.45 -10.46
CA ASP A 63 3.64 -5.07 -10.30
C ASP A 63 3.66 -6.54 -10.73
N SER A 64 2.50 -7.12 -11.06
CA SER A 64 2.38 -8.56 -11.30
C SER A 64 1.32 -9.01 -12.32
N CYS A 65 0.57 -8.11 -12.94
CA CYS A 65 -0.53 -8.49 -13.81
C CYS A 65 -0.16 -8.62 -15.30
N TYR A 66 1.04 -8.24 -15.73
CA TYR A 66 1.39 -8.18 -17.16
C TYR A 66 2.00 -9.49 -17.70
N GLU A 67 1.93 -9.69 -19.02
CA GLU A 67 2.37 -10.95 -19.67
C GLU A 67 3.87 -11.25 -19.47
N HIS A 68 4.71 -10.22 -19.49
CA HIS A 68 6.15 -10.34 -19.18
C HIS A 68 6.43 -10.72 -17.71
N GLN A 69 5.41 -10.69 -16.86
CA GLN A 69 5.43 -11.08 -15.45
C GLN A 69 4.62 -12.35 -15.20
N GLY A 70 4.14 -13.02 -16.25
CA GLY A 70 3.30 -14.22 -16.18
C GLY A 70 1.83 -13.98 -15.80
N GLY A 71 1.35 -12.75 -15.95
CA GLY A 71 -0.05 -12.40 -15.68
C GLY A 71 -0.81 -11.92 -16.92
N ILE A 72 -2.13 -11.82 -16.78
CA ILE A 72 -3.00 -11.11 -17.72
C ILE A 72 -3.81 -10.08 -16.92
N PRO A 73 -3.75 -8.79 -17.29
CA PRO A 73 -4.40 -7.73 -16.53
C PRO A 73 -5.92 -7.81 -16.68
N LEU A 74 -6.61 -7.52 -15.58
CA LEU A 74 -8.06 -7.36 -15.51
C LEU A 74 -8.41 -5.88 -15.40
N SER A 75 -9.29 -5.44 -16.28
CA SER A 75 -9.83 -4.09 -16.32
C SER A 75 -10.66 -3.79 -15.07
N TRP A 76 -10.68 -2.53 -14.66
CA TRP A 76 -11.42 -2.10 -13.48
C TRP A 76 -11.95 -0.68 -13.65
N ASN A 77 -12.94 -0.33 -12.84
CA ASN A 77 -13.50 1.01 -12.72
C ASN A 77 -13.21 1.59 -11.34
N GLU A 78 -12.90 2.88 -11.28
CA GLU A 78 -12.70 3.58 -10.01
C GLU A 78 -14.00 3.64 -9.21
N TYR A 79 -13.91 3.33 -7.92
CA TYR A 79 -14.88 3.73 -6.91
C TYR A 79 -14.17 4.43 -5.74
N ARG A 80 -14.87 5.34 -5.08
CA ARG A 80 -14.38 6.00 -3.86
C ARG A 80 -14.92 5.27 -2.65
N GLU A 81 -14.02 4.80 -1.79
CA GLU A 81 -14.42 4.18 -0.53
C GLU A 81 -15.21 5.22 0.31
N PRO A 82 -16.39 4.85 0.84
CA PRO A 82 -17.13 5.71 1.73
C PRO A 82 -16.25 6.17 2.90
N GLN A 83 -16.49 7.38 3.40
CA GLN A 83 -15.71 8.05 4.45
C GLN A 83 -14.28 8.45 4.08
N THR A 84 -13.43 7.53 3.63
CA THR A 84 -12.00 7.80 3.39
C THR A 84 -11.71 8.48 2.06
N GLN A 85 -12.64 8.38 1.08
CA GLN A 85 -12.45 8.85 -0.29
C GLN A 85 -11.23 8.23 -1.01
N PHE A 86 -10.68 7.13 -0.48
CA PHE A 86 -9.63 6.41 -1.18
C PHE A 86 -10.16 5.87 -2.50
N VAL A 87 -9.34 6.02 -3.54
CA VAL A 87 -9.54 5.32 -4.81
C VAL A 87 -9.48 3.83 -4.52
N LYS A 88 -10.41 3.09 -5.09
CA LYS A 88 -10.45 1.63 -5.06
C LYS A 88 -10.88 1.12 -6.42
N ALA A 89 -10.50 -0.11 -6.73
CA ALA A 89 -10.84 -0.77 -7.97
C ALA A 89 -12.13 -1.59 -7.87
N SER A 90 -13.00 -1.46 -8.86
CA SER A 90 -14.09 -2.38 -9.11
C SER A 90 -13.76 -3.18 -10.36
N THR A 91 -13.31 -4.43 -10.20
CA THR A 91 -12.86 -5.26 -11.32
C THR A 91 -14.02 -5.61 -12.24
N CYS A 92 -13.84 -5.48 -13.55
CA CYS A 92 -14.87 -5.70 -14.54
C CYS A 92 -15.21 -7.20 -14.68
N PRO A 93 -16.43 -7.66 -14.34
CA PRO A 93 -16.78 -9.08 -14.41
C PRO A 93 -16.78 -9.63 -15.84
N TYR A 94 -17.13 -8.80 -16.83
CA TYR A 94 -17.08 -9.17 -18.24
C TYR A 94 -15.65 -9.41 -18.72
N ASP A 95 -14.69 -8.62 -18.23
CA ASP A 95 -13.28 -8.81 -18.58
C ASP A 95 -12.71 -10.06 -17.89
N ILE A 96 -13.09 -10.35 -16.64
CA ILE A 96 -12.77 -11.64 -15.98
C ILE A 96 -13.22 -12.82 -16.85
N ALA A 97 -14.47 -12.84 -17.28
CA ALA A 97 -15.00 -13.91 -18.13
C ALA A 97 -14.24 -14.02 -19.45
N SER A 98 -13.96 -12.89 -20.10
CA SER A 98 -13.19 -12.82 -21.35
C SER A 98 -11.76 -13.35 -21.19
N LYS A 99 -11.05 -12.98 -20.11
CA LYS A 99 -9.68 -13.46 -19.85
C LYS A 99 -9.64 -14.94 -19.46
N LEU A 100 -10.62 -15.43 -18.70
CA LEU A 100 -10.75 -16.87 -18.43
C LEU A 100 -10.95 -17.65 -19.73
N GLN A 101 -11.80 -17.15 -20.63
CA GLN A 101 -12.00 -17.74 -21.94
C GLN A 101 -10.73 -17.69 -22.80
N LYS A 102 -9.95 -16.59 -22.75
CA LYS A 102 -8.64 -16.48 -23.40
C LYS A 102 -7.69 -17.58 -22.90
N VAL A 103 -7.57 -17.78 -21.59
CA VAL A 103 -6.69 -18.82 -21.02
C VAL A 103 -7.17 -20.23 -21.39
N TYR A 104 -8.48 -20.48 -21.37
CA TYR A 104 -9.05 -21.77 -21.75
C TYR A 104 -8.72 -22.18 -23.19
N HIS A 105 -8.74 -21.22 -24.12
CA HIS A 105 -8.43 -21.46 -25.54
C HIS A 105 -6.95 -21.21 -25.90
N MET A 106 -6.11 -20.89 -24.92
CA MET A 106 -4.69 -20.62 -25.14
C MET A 106 -3.95 -21.90 -25.55
N ASP A 107 -3.04 -21.80 -26.50
CA ASP A 107 -2.20 -22.93 -26.86
C ASP A 107 -1.15 -23.23 -25.77
N GLU A 108 -0.62 -24.45 -25.79
CA GLU A 108 0.33 -24.91 -24.78
C GLU A 108 1.67 -24.16 -24.83
N THR A 109 2.05 -23.58 -25.98
CA THR A 109 3.30 -22.84 -26.12
C THR A 109 3.21 -21.48 -25.44
N ASP A 110 2.13 -20.74 -25.70
CA ASP A 110 1.82 -19.46 -25.09
C ASP A 110 1.63 -19.60 -23.58
N LYS A 111 0.93 -20.66 -23.13
CA LYS A 111 0.82 -20.99 -21.70
C LYS A 111 2.19 -21.20 -21.09
N TYR A 112 3.04 -22.02 -21.71
CA TYR A 112 4.39 -22.29 -21.22
C TYR A 112 5.23 -21.02 -21.12
N ILE A 113 5.14 -20.10 -22.09
CA ILE A 113 5.85 -18.82 -22.06
C ILE A 113 5.38 -17.98 -20.85
N LEU A 114 4.07 -17.80 -20.68
CA LEU A 114 3.52 -17.03 -19.56
C LEU A 114 3.90 -17.64 -18.20
N ILE A 115 3.80 -18.95 -18.05
CA ILE A 115 4.15 -19.65 -16.82
C ILE A 115 5.62 -19.42 -16.47
N ASN A 116 6.52 -19.56 -17.44
CA ASN A 116 7.95 -19.33 -17.21
C ASN A 116 8.25 -17.87 -16.87
N ASN A 117 7.56 -16.92 -17.52
CA ASN A 117 7.68 -15.50 -17.17
C ASN A 117 7.27 -15.28 -15.71
N GLY A 118 6.18 -15.90 -15.25
CA GLY A 118 5.71 -15.82 -13.87
C GLY A 118 6.73 -16.35 -12.87
N ILE A 119 7.20 -17.58 -13.07
CA ILE A 119 8.20 -18.22 -12.19
C ILE A 119 9.48 -17.38 -12.13
N ASN A 120 9.98 -16.91 -13.28
CA ASN A 120 11.20 -16.10 -13.36
C ASN A 120 11.01 -14.73 -12.70
N HIS A 121 9.84 -14.11 -12.87
CA HIS A 121 9.50 -12.85 -12.24
C HIS A 121 9.52 -12.97 -10.71
N VAL A 122 8.91 -14.03 -10.16
CA VAL A 122 8.94 -14.33 -8.71
C VAL A 122 10.37 -14.51 -8.22
N LYS A 123 11.15 -15.38 -8.88
CA LYS A 123 12.57 -15.62 -8.51
C LYS A 123 13.41 -14.34 -8.53
N LYS A 124 13.22 -13.49 -9.55
CA LYS A 124 14.01 -12.26 -9.72
C LYS A 124 13.62 -11.17 -8.73
N ASN A 125 12.33 -10.96 -8.48
CA ASN A 125 11.84 -9.78 -7.77
C ASN A 125 11.45 -10.04 -6.32
N PHE A 126 11.02 -11.27 -6.00
CA PHE A 126 10.38 -11.62 -4.74
C PHE A 126 11.10 -12.76 -3.97
N SER A 127 12.20 -13.30 -4.49
CA SER A 127 13.04 -14.21 -3.71
C SER A 127 13.64 -13.53 -2.48
N VAL A 128 13.84 -14.32 -1.41
CA VAL A 128 14.46 -13.85 -0.16
C VAL A 128 15.77 -13.11 -0.46
N ASP A 129 16.62 -13.67 -1.32
CA ASP A 129 17.88 -13.04 -1.70
C ASP A 129 17.71 -11.68 -2.39
N SER A 130 16.72 -11.56 -3.29
CA SER A 130 16.42 -10.30 -3.98
C SER A 130 15.93 -9.24 -3.00
N ILE A 131 15.00 -9.61 -2.11
CA ILE A 131 14.46 -8.71 -1.09
C ILE A 131 15.53 -8.28 -0.09
N VAL A 132 16.32 -9.21 0.43
CA VAL A 132 17.44 -8.91 1.35
C VAL A 132 18.45 -7.97 0.69
N ARG A 133 18.76 -8.17 -0.59
CA ARG A 133 19.66 -7.29 -1.34
C ARG A 133 19.09 -5.89 -1.49
N LYS A 134 17.80 -5.76 -1.86
CA LYS A 134 17.10 -4.47 -1.95
C LYS A 134 17.11 -3.74 -0.60
N LEU A 135 16.76 -4.44 0.48
CA LEU A 135 16.74 -3.89 1.83
C LEU A 135 18.13 -3.42 2.30
N LYS A 136 19.16 -4.26 2.11
CA LYS A 136 20.55 -3.88 2.42
C LYS A 136 20.96 -2.62 1.67
N LYS A 137 20.64 -2.51 0.37
CA LYS A 137 20.96 -1.33 -0.44
C LYS A 137 20.34 -0.06 0.16
N ILE A 138 19.07 -0.12 0.58
CA ILE A 138 18.36 1.00 1.24
C ILE A 138 19.03 1.35 2.57
N LEU A 139 19.30 0.36 3.42
CA LEU A 139 19.95 0.60 4.71
C LEU A 139 21.34 1.21 4.56
N PHE A 140 22.12 0.77 3.57
CA PHE A 140 23.44 1.36 3.29
C PHE A 140 23.35 2.76 2.67
N SER A 141 22.35 3.07 1.86
CA SER A 141 22.15 4.44 1.37
C SER A 141 21.78 5.40 2.49
N LEU A 142 21.01 4.94 3.48
CA LEU A 142 20.65 5.75 4.65
C LEU A 142 21.82 5.96 5.61
N LYS A 143 22.76 5.01 5.67
CA LYS A 143 23.99 5.10 6.49
C LYS A 143 25.08 5.95 5.88
N LYS A 144 25.00 6.33 4.59
CA LYS A 144 25.95 7.28 4.05
C LYS A 144 25.75 8.61 4.81
N PRO A 145 26.78 9.17 5.46
CA PRO A 145 26.67 10.56 5.90
C PRO A 145 26.28 11.34 4.66
N LYS A 146 25.18 12.09 4.73
CA LYS A 146 24.83 13.01 3.65
C LYS A 146 26.13 13.78 3.34
N PRO A 147 26.57 13.87 2.08
CA PRO A 147 27.45 14.97 1.71
C PRO A 147 26.78 16.23 2.29
N LYS A 148 27.56 17.18 2.80
CA LYS A 148 27.02 18.52 3.02
C LYS A 148 26.58 19.04 1.64
N GLU A 149 25.39 18.67 1.21
CA GLU A 149 24.68 19.37 0.16
C GLU A 149 24.53 20.77 0.74
N GLU A 150 25.23 21.72 0.14
CA GLU A 150 24.84 23.11 0.21
C GLU A 150 23.44 23.15 -0.39
N GLU A 151 22.43 22.90 0.45
CA GLU A 151 21.08 23.36 0.18
C GLU A 151 21.25 24.82 -0.21
N LYS A 152 20.98 25.14 -1.48
CA LYS A 152 20.56 26.49 -1.82
C LYS A 152 19.26 26.69 -1.08
N LYS A 153 19.37 27.07 0.19
CA LYS A 153 18.26 27.56 0.96
C LYS A 153 17.90 28.90 0.31
N GLU A 154 16.87 28.89 -0.51
CA GLU A 154 16.09 30.11 -0.70
C GLU A 154 15.43 30.40 0.66
N GLY A 155 16.12 31.19 1.47
CA GLY A 155 15.79 31.47 2.87
C GLY A 155 17.03 31.31 3.74
N GLY A 156 17.37 32.32 4.55
CA GLY A 156 18.46 32.20 5.51
C GLY A 156 18.27 31.00 6.47
N PRO A 157 19.29 30.63 7.26
CA PRO A 157 19.10 29.64 8.32
C PRO A 157 17.91 30.05 9.18
N VAL A 158 16.84 29.25 9.13
CA VAL A 158 15.67 29.43 10.00
C VAL A 158 16.11 29.09 11.40
N ASP A 159 16.19 30.09 12.26
CA ASP A 159 16.38 29.86 13.68
C ASP A 159 15.06 29.35 14.27
N PHE A 160 15.08 28.18 14.88
CA PHE A 160 13.90 27.63 15.54
C PHE A 160 13.48 28.47 16.75
N GLU A 161 14.40 29.27 17.31
CA GLU A 161 14.14 30.23 18.38
C GLU A 161 13.30 31.42 17.88
N ASP A 162 13.40 31.78 16.59
CA ASP A 162 12.58 32.84 15.99
C ASP A 162 11.14 32.39 15.71
N ILE A 163 10.93 31.09 15.50
CA ILE A 163 9.62 30.52 15.15
C ILE A 163 8.88 29.99 16.37
N LEU A 164 9.60 29.39 17.31
CA LEU A 164 9.02 28.68 18.44
C LEU A 164 9.37 29.42 19.74
N ASP A 165 8.35 29.81 20.50
CA ASP A 165 8.44 30.75 21.63
C ASP A 165 8.46 30.10 23.03
N LYS A 166 8.43 28.76 23.12
CA LYS A 166 8.33 28.01 24.40
C LYS A 166 9.56 27.14 24.72
N ASN A 167 9.60 26.35 25.78
CA ASN A 167 10.67 25.35 25.87
C ASN A 167 10.31 24.12 25.02
N PRO A 168 11.29 23.40 24.42
CA PRO A 168 11.00 22.21 23.61
C PRO A 168 10.14 21.17 24.32
N GLU A 169 10.33 20.98 25.63
CA GLU A 169 9.51 20.06 26.42
C GLU A 169 8.03 20.44 26.49
N ASP A 170 7.67 21.71 26.26
CA ASP A 170 6.32 22.24 26.42
C ASP A 170 5.52 22.31 25.12
N ARG A 171 6.07 21.79 24.02
CA ARG A 171 5.49 21.92 22.68
C ARG A 171 5.07 20.57 22.13
N ILE A 172 3.97 20.55 21.40
CA ILE A 172 3.59 19.45 20.51
C ILE A 172 3.44 20.03 19.11
N LEU A 173 4.19 19.49 18.15
CA LEU A 173 4.07 19.85 16.74
C LEU A 173 3.18 18.83 16.02
N ILE A 174 2.12 19.32 15.40
CA ILE A 174 1.24 18.57 14.51
C ILE A 174 1.60 18.98 13.08
N VAL A 175 2.03 18.02 12.27
CA VAL A 175 2.45 18.28 10.88
C VAL A 175 1.44 17.62 9.95
N MET A 176 0.73 18.44 9.17
CA MET A 176 -0.23 17.98 8.17
C MET A 176 -0.06 18.84 6.90
N PRO A 177 0.86 18.48 6.00
CA PRO A 177 1.23 19.34 4.87
C PRO A 177 0.14 19.36 3.77
N GLU A 178 -0.59 18.27 3.60
CA GLU A 178 -1.68 18.09 2.64
C GLU A 178 -2.62 16.98 3.14
N SER A 179 -3.88 16.91 2.70
CA SER A 179 -4.65 17.87 1.89
C SER A 179 -5.48 18.84 2.74
N ALA A 180 -6.17 19.82 2.15
CA ALA A 180 -7.10 20.70 2.88
C ALA A 180 -8.12 19.93 3.75
N GLY A 181 -8.61 18.79 3.24
CA GLY A 181 -9.53 17.92 3.99
C GLY A 181 -8.86 17.32 5.22
N ASP A 182 -7.61 16.86 5.09
CA ASP A 182 -6.85 16.27 6.21
C ASP A 182 -6.49 17.33 7.25
N VAL A 183 -6.12 18.54 6.82
CA VAL A 183 -5.89 19.70 7.72
C VAL A 183 -7.15 19.98 8.53
N PHE A 184 -8.30 20.11 7.88
CA PHE A 184 -9.58 20.34 8.56
C PHE A 184 -9.95 19.21 9.52
N MET A 185 -9.85 17.95 9.07
CA MET A 185 -10.18 16.79 9.90
C MET A 185 -9.26 16.66 11.11
N THR A 186 -7.98 17.01 10.98
CA THR A 186 -7.02 16.99 12.10
C THR A 186 -7.43 17.96 13.21
N THR A 187 -8.11 19.06 12.88
CA THR A 187 -8.58 20.01 13.91
C THR A 187 -9.55 19.37 14.92
N SER A 188 -10.26 18.31 14.51
CA SER A 188 -11.17 17.55 15.40
C SER A 188 -10.44 16.79 16.51
N LEU A 189 -9.14 16.52 16.35
CA LEU A 189 -8.31 15.82 17.33
C LEU A 189 -7.76 16.76 18.41
N LEU A 190 -7.65 18.06 18.10
CA LEU A 190 -7.03 19.06 18.98
C LEU A 190 -7.65 19.14 20.38
N PRO A 191 -9.00 19.08 20.55
CA PRO A 191 -9.60 19.06 21.89
C PRO A 191 -9.12 17.86 22.73
N SER A 192 -9.00 16.68 22.11
CA SER A 192 -8.55 15.47 22.80
C SER A 192 -7.05 15.55 23.13
N ILE A 193 -6.24 16.07 22.21
CA ILE A 193 -4.81 16.27 22.44
C ILE A 193 -4.61 17.24 23.61
N LYS A 194 -5.29 18.39 23.60
CA LYS A 194 -5.19 19.37 24.70
C LYS A 194 -5.73 18.82 26.02
N LYS A 195 -6.74 17.94 26.01
CA LYS A 195 -7.21 17.26 27.22
C LYS A 195 -6.15 16.33 27.82
N ASN A 196 -5.42 15.59 26.99
CA ASN A 196 -4.39 14.65 27.44
C ASN A 196 -3.07 15.36 27.81
N TYR A 197 -2.81 16.51 27.20
CA TYR A 197 -1.61 17.32 27.41
C TYR A 197 -1.99 18.77 27.70
N PRO A 198 -2.64 19.05 28.85
CA PRO A 198 -3.20 20.36 29.17
C PRO A 198 -2.14 21.46 29.18
N ASP A 199 -0.94 21.14 29.64
CA ASP A 199 0.17 22.07 29.81
C ASP A 199 1.03 22.25 28.55
N LYS A 200 0.69 21.56 27.44
CA LYS A 200 1.47 21.62 26.19
C LYS A 200 0.84 22.54 25.16
N ASP A 201 1.65 23.37 24.53
CA ASP A 201 1.26 24.27 23.46
C ASP A 201 1.29 23.56 22.11
N LEU A 202 0.20 23.65 21.36
CA LEU A 202 0.04 22.94 20.09
C LEU A 202 0.47 23.86 18.94
N TYR A 203 1.54 23.47 18.26
CA TYR A 203 1.98 24.08 17.01
C TYR A 203 1.43 23.24 15.86
N PHE A 204 0.95 23.88 14.80
CA PHE A 204 0.38 23.19 13.65
C PHE A 204 1.09 23.63 12.37
N ALA A 205 1.83 22.74 11.73
CA ALA A 205 2.53 22.99 10.48
C ALA A 205 1.74 22.46 9.27
N THR A 206 1.50 23.31 8.29
CA THR A 206 0.82 22.99 7.03
C THR A 206 1.27 23.94 5.92
N LYS A 207 0.99 23.61 4.66
CA LYS A 207 1.21 24.54 3.54
C LYS A 207 0.44 25.84 3.73
N LYS A 208 1.04 26.95 3.27
CA LYS A 208 0.50 28.31 3.33
C LYS A 208 -0.96 28.44 2.87
N GLU A 209 -1.31 27.75 1.79
CA GLU A 209 -2.65 27.74 1.22
C GLU A 209 -3.73 27.17 2.16
N TYR A 210 -3.35 26.39 3.18
CA TYR A 210 -4.26 25.79 4.15
C TYR A 210 -4.24 26.48 5.53
N LEU A 211 -3.36 27.45 5.76
CA LEU A 211 -3.35 28.22 7.02
C LEU A 211 -4.72 28.85 7.36
N PRO A 212 -5.52 29.37 6.40
CA PRO A 212 -6.86 29.89 6.70
C PRO A 212 -7.81 28.87 7.35
N ILE A 213 -7.59 27.56 7.16
CA ILE A 213 -8.41 26.51 7.79
C ILE A 213 -8.19 26.47 9.32
N LEU A 214 -6.99 26.88 9.77
CA LEU A 214 -6.56 26.83 11.16
C LEU A 214 -6.88 28.12 11.93
N GLU A 215 -7.25 29.20 11.23
CA GLU A 215 -7.53 30.50 11.83
C GLU A 215 -8.67 30.42 12.86
N GLY A 216 -8.46 31.04 14.02
CA GLY A 216 -9.45 31.07 15.10
C GLY A 216 -9.58 29.76 15.89
N ASN A 217 -8.77 28.73 15.61
CA ASN A 217 -8.78 27.51 16.42
C ASN A 217 -8.17 27.76 17.80
N LYS A 218 -9.00 27.77 18.85
CA LYS A 218 -8.61 28.04 20.24
C LYS A 218 -7.58 27.08 20.85
N TYR A 219 -7.32 25.93 20.22
CA TYR A 219 -6.38 24.93 20.72
C TYR A 219 -4.98 25.08 20.09
N ILE A 220 -4.88 25.80 18.97
CA ILE A 220 -3.62 26.02 18.26
C ILE A 220 -2.96 27.26 18.87
N HIS A 221 -1.73 27.08 19.36
CA HIS A 221 -0.89 28.16 19.85
C HIS A 221 -0.32 28.96 18.68
N LYS A 222 0.22 28.27 17.67
CA LYS A 222 0.79 28.90 16.47
C LYS A 222 0.70 27.98 15.25
N ALA A 223 0.26 28.53 14.12
CA ALA A 223 0.31 27.85 12.84
C ALA A 223 1.63 28.20 12.11
N LEU A 224 2.25 27.20 11.49
CA LEU A 224 3.56 27.28 10.85
C LEU A 224 3.43 26.91 9.36
N GLU A 225 4.21 27.59 8.51
CA GLU A 225 4.39 27.28 7.08
C GLU A 225 5.58 26.33 6.88
#